data_AF-A0A2A5C365-F1
#
_entry.id   AF-A0A2A5C365-F1
#
_cell.length_a   1.000
_cell.length_b   1.000
_cell.length_c   1.000
_cell.angle_alpha   90.00
_cell.angle_beta   90.00
_cell.angle_gamma   90.00
#
_symmetry.space_group_name_H-M   'P 1'
#
loop_
_entity.id
_entity.type
_entity.pdbx_description
1 polymer ?
#
loop_
_entity_poly.entity_id
_entity_poly.type
_entity_poly.pdbx_seq_one_letter_code
_entity_poly.pdbx_strand_id
1 'polypeptide(L)'
;MKKIMFAGMVLAVGTVNAFANCDSNTKVQASVLAGQSVDASSSGENWKESHCGSGTSGELWKVGAGTAVDPAVKIGTWSTKAHDVTYDYGTGGAYTWTLHKVGTTYFFCNGNSEVASGTLGSLGDCSAPASASAPAP
;
A
#
# COMPACT_ATOMS: atom_id res chain seq x y z
N MET A 1 -22.52 46.90 34.74
CA MET A 1 -22.59 46.47 33.33
C MET A 1 -21.29 45.76 32.99
N LYS A 2 -21.30 44.42 32.88
CA LYS A 2 -20.10 43.59 32.67
C LYS A 2 -19.91 43.36 31.17
N LYS A 3 -18.77 43.79 30.63
CA LYS A 3 -18.40 43.63 29.22
C LYS A 3 -17.83 42.22 29.04
N ILE A 4 -18.49 41.38 28.24
CA ILE A 4 -17.98 40.06 27.85
C ILE A 4 -17.23 40.25 26.53
N MET A 5 -15.92 40.04 26.56
CA MET A 5 -15.09 39.96 25.35
C MET A 5 -15.02 38.50 24.90
N PHE A 6 -15.57 38.21 23.72
CA PHE A 6 -15.34 36.94 23.03
C PHE A 6 -14.07 37.08 22.20
N ALA A 7 -12.98 36.45 22.64
CA ALA A 7 -11.78 36.25 21.85
C ALA A 7 -12.03 35.09 20.88
N GLY A 8 -12.22 35.40 19.60
CA GLY A 8 -12.37 34.41 18.53
C GLY A 8 -11.05 33.72 18.24
N MET A 9 -10.99 32.41 18.45
CA MET A 9 -9.87 31.56 18.04
C MET A 9 -10.12 31.10 16.61
N VAL A 10 -9.35 31.66 15.67
CA VAL A 10 -9.34 31.24 14.26
C VAL A 10 -8.52 29.94 14.15
N LEU A 11 -9.18 28.84 13.83
CA LEU A 11 -8.56 27.56 13.55
C LEU A 11 -8.02 27.57 12.11
N ALA A 12 -6.74 27.89 11.94
CA ALA A 12 -6.06 27.73 10.66
C ALA A 12 -5.74 26.24 10.44
N VAL A 13 -6.57 25.56 9.66
CA VAL A 13 -6.28 24.19 9.19
C VAL A 13 -5.28 24.30 8.05
N GLY A 14 -3.99 24.23 8.38
CA GLY A 14 -2.93 24.15 7.39
C GLY A 14 -2.98 22.80 6.69
N THR A 15 -3.34 22.79 5.41
CA THR A 15 -3.13 21.63 4.54
C THR A 15 -1.64 21.45 4.34
N VAL A 16 -1.03 20.47 5.00
CA VAL A 16 0.33 20.05 4.69
C VAL A 16 0.30 19.42 3.30
N ASN A 17 0.90 20.09 2.32
CA ASN A 17 1.21 19.47 1.05
C ASN A 17 2.30 18.44 1.33
N ALA A 18 1.94 17.16 1.44
CA ALA A 18 2.92 16.08 1.37
C ALA A 18 3.46 16.10 -0.07
N PHE A 19 4.62 16.71 -0.26
CA PHE A 19 5.29 16.62 -1.55
C PHE A 19 5.72 15.17 -1.75
N ALA A 20 5.28 14.60 -2.87
CA ALA A 20 5.77 13.34 -3.42
C ALA A 20 7.29 13.26 -3.35
N ASN A 21 7.84 12.39 -2.51
CA ASN A 21 9.29 12.23 -2.42
C ASN A 21 9.76 11.11 -3.34
N CYS A 22 9.75 11.43 -4.64
CA CYS A 22 10.24 10.58 -5.73
C CYS A 22 11.65 10.97 -6.18
N ASP A 23 12.46 11.56 -5.30
CA ASP A 23 13.82 11.98 -5.60
C ASP A 23 14.75 10.77 -5.85
N SER A 24 15.74 10.94 -6.72
CA SER A 24 16.63 9.82 -7.09
C SER A 24 17.46 9.27 -5.92
N ASN A 25 17.72 10.07 -4.89
CA ASN A 25 18.45 9.66 -3.68
C ASN A 25 17.59 8.91 -2.65
N THR A 26 16.26 8.86 -2.84
CA THR A 26 15.34 8.16 -1.93
C THR A 26 14.93 6.79 -2.44
N LYS A 27 15.42 6.37 -3.61
CA LYS A 27 15.18 5.04 -4.18
C LYS A 27 15.68 3.94 -3.24
N VAL A 28 14.87 2.92 -3.03
CA VAL A 28 15.22 1.73 -2.24
C VAL A 28 15.04 0.47 -3.07
N GLN A 29 15.68 -0.63 -2.67
CA GLN A 29 15.51 -1.92 -3.36
C GLN A 29 14.07 -2.41 -3.13
N ALA A 30 13.35 -2.68 -4.22
CA ALA A 30 11.96 -3.12 -4.16
C ALA A 30 11.80 -4.53 -3.59
N SER A 31 12.88 -5.32 -3.53
CA SER A 31 12.90 -6.62 -2.85
C SER A 31 12.55 -6.56 -1.36
N VAL A 32 12.58 -5.37 -0.74
CA VAL A 32 12.07 -5.15 0.61
C VAL A 32 10.59 -5.49 0.77
N LEU A 33 9.83 -5.53 -0.33
CA LEU A 33 8.43 -5.92 -0.32
C LEU A 33 8.24 -7.43 -0.09
N ALA A 34 9.23 -8.27 -0.38
CA ALA A 34 9.11 -9.71 -0.27
C ALA A 34 8.73 -10.14 1.16
N GLY A 35 7.59 -10.82 1.31
CA GLY A 35 7.11 -11.25 2.61
C GLY A 35 6.69 -10.09 3.53
N GLN A 36 6.28 -8.96 2.96
CA GLN A 36 5.66 -7.84 3.67
C GLN A 36 4.24 -7.62 3.17
N SER A 37 3.47 -6.85 3.93
CA SER A 37 2.24 -6.23 3.44
C SER A 37 2.43 -4.72 3.28
N VAL A 38 1.79 -4.16 2.28
CA VAL A 38 1.68 -2.72 2.04
C VAL A 38 0.33 -2.25 2.60
N ASP A 39 0.36 -1.18 3.39
CA ASP A 39 -0.79 -0.33 3.67
C ASP A 39 -0.47 1.06 3.12
N ALA A 40 -0.93 1.33 1.90
CA ALA A 40 -0.70 2.56 1.18
C ALA A 40 -2.01 3.13 0.62
N SER A 41 -2.02 4.43 0.40
CA SER A 41 -3.17 5.12 -0.16
C SER A 41 -2.78 5.90 -1.41
N SER A 42 -3.64 5.83 -2.42
CA SER A 42 -3.68 6.74 -3.57
C SER A 42 -4.97 7.55 -3.51
N SER A 43 -5.13 8.55 -4.39
CA SER A 43 -6.31 9.44 -4.44
C SER A 43 -7.62 8.68 -4.63
N GLY A 44 -8.21 8.21 -3.53
CA GLY A 44 -9.45 7.43 -3.49
C GLY A 44 -9.27 5.91 -3.43
N GLU A 45 -8.04 5.39 -3.40
CA GLU A 45 -7.77 3.95 -3.33
C GLU A 45 -6.93 3.59 -2.11
N ASN A 46 -7.23 2.44 -1.51
CA ASN A 46 -6.44 1.86 -0.43
C ASN A 46 -5.81 0.55 -0.91
N TRP A 47 -4.50 0.56 -0.99
CA TRP A 47 -3.66 -0.56 -1.37
C TRP A 47 -3.27 -1.29 -0.09
N LYS A 48 -4.09 -2.30 0.25
CA LYS A 48 -3.87 -3.21 1.37
C LYS A 48 -3.56 -4.58 0.81
N GLU A 49 -2.28 -4.85 0.58
CA GLU A 49 -1.83 -5.98 -0.22
C GLU A 49 -0.66 -6.71 0.42
N SER A 50 -0.62 -8.02 0.29
CA SER A 50 0.46 -8.90 0.75
C SER A 50 1.29 -9.37 -0.42
N HIS A 51 2.61 -9.19 -0.31
CA HIS A 51 3.61 -9.63 -1.28
C HIS A 51 4.10 -11.04 -0.91
N CYS A 52 3.22 -12.02 -1.10
CA CYS A 52 3.44 -13.41 -0.76
C CYS A 52 4.52 -14.04 -1.65
N GLY A 53 5.62 -14.49 -1.07
CA GLY A 53 6.75 -15.05 -1.79
C GLY A 53 8.07 -14.69 -1.13
N SER A 54 9.17 -14.98 -1.82
CA SER A 54 10.52 -14.68 -1.35
C SER A 54 11.37 -14.16 -2.50
N GLY A 55 12.30 -13.25 -2.21
CA GLY A 55 13.22 -12.73 -3.20
C GLY A 55 12.59 -11.63 -4.05
N THR A 56 12.43 -11.87 -5.35
CA THR A 56 12.10 -10.82 -6.34
C THR A 56 10.78 -11.04 -7.07
N SER A 57 9.98 -12.04 -6.68
CA SER A 57 8.64 -12.24 -7.24
C SER A 57 7.79 -13.12 -6.34
N GLY A 58 6.47 -13.07 -6.58
CA GLY A 58 5.51 -13.86 -5.84
C GLY A 58 4.07 -13.58 -6.22
N GLU A 59 3.16 -14.07 -5.39
CA GLU A 59 1.73 -13.81 -5.52
C GLU A 59 1.37 -12.52 -4.79
N LEU A 60 0.43 -11.77 -5.35
CA LEU A 60 -0.12 -10.58 -4.75
C LEU A 60 -1.52 -10.90 -4.23
N TRP A 61 -1.72 -10.68 -2.94
CA TRP A 61 -2.96 -10.99 -2.24
C TRP A 61 -3.55 -9.71 -1.68
N LYS A 62 -4.87 -9.53 -1.79
CA LYS A 62 -5.54 -8.45 -1.07
C LYS A 62 -5.63 -8.86 0.40
N VAL A 63 -5.23 -7.97 1.30
CA VAL A 63 -5.40 -8.17 2.74
C VAL A 63 -6.87 -8.00 3.05
N GLY A 64 -7.58 -9.12 3.11
CA GLY A 64 -8.83 -9.21 3.86
C GLY A 64 -8.53 -9.00 5.33
N ALA A 65 -9.38 -8.29 6.08
CA ALA A 65 -9.10 -7.88 7.47
C ALA A 65 -9.03 -9.04 8.50
N GLY A 66 -8.66 -10.26 8.10
CA GLY A 66 -8.69 -11.45 8.94
C GLY A 66 -10.11 -11.82 9.40
N THR A 67 -11.15 -11.31 8.72
CA THR A 67 -12.54 -11.57 9.07
C THR A 67 -13.18 -12.48 8.04
N ALA A 68 -14.10 -13.35 8.49
CA ALA A 68 -14.88 -14.21 7.59
C ALA A 68 -15.69 -13.43 6.54
N VAL A 69 -15.85 -12.12 6.71
CA VAL A 69 -16.62 -11.23 5.84
C VAL A 69 -15.77 -10.67 4.69
N ASP A 70 -14.45 -10.64 4.84
CA ASP A 70 -13.51 -10.22 3.79
C ASP A 70 -12.26 -11.11 3.85
N PRO A 71 -12.32 -12.31 3.25
CA PRO A 71 -11.18 -13.22 3.22
C PRO A 71 -10.08 -12.71 2.31
N ALA A 72 -8.82 -13.08 2.62
CA ALA A 72 -7.72 -12.81 1.70
C ALA A 72 -7.93 -13.56 0.37
N VAL A 73 -7.71 -12.84 -0.73
CA VAL A 73 -7.87 -13.37 -2.09
C VAL A 73 -6.65 -13.01 -2.91
N LYS A 74 -6.16 -13.97 -3.69
CA LYS A 74 -5.14 -13.73 -4.71
C LYS A 74 -5.70 -12.79 -5.76
N ILE A 75 -5.10 -11.62 -5.88
CA ILE A 75 -5.49 -10.59 -6.86
C ILE A 75 -4.50 -10.46 -8.02
N GLY A 76 -3.34 -11.11 -7.92
CA GLY A 76 -2.34 -11.03 -8.98
C GLY A 76 -1.01 -11.66 -8.62
N THR A 77 0.03 -11.13 -9.25
CA THR A 77 1.42 -11.45 -8.97
C THR A 77 2.23 -10.15 -8.90
N TRP A 78 3.40 -10.25 -8.26
CA TRP A 78 4.34 -9.15 -8.21
C TRP A 78 5.73 -9.64 -8.60
N SER A 79 6.54 -8.74 -9.11
CA SER A 79 7.97 -8.95 -9.31
C SER A 79 8.74 -7.66 -9.10
N THR A 80 10.05 -7.75 -8.85
CA THR A 80 10.90 -6.59 -8.61
C THR A 80 12.16 -6.66 -9.44
N LYS A 81 12.63 -5.51 -9.90
CA LYS A 81 13.94 -5.35 -10.53
C LYS A 81 14.60 -4.09 -10.00
N ALA A 82 15.66 -4.25 -9.22
CA ALA A 82 16.32 -3.16 -8.51
C ALA A 82 15.31 -2.34 -7.67
N HIS A 83 15.02 -1.12 -8.10
CA HIS A 83 14.10 -0.19 -7.41
C HIS A 83 12.66 -0.31 -7.87
N ASP A 84 12.41 -1.02 -8.97
CA ASP A 84 11.10 -1.10 -9.56
C ASP A 84 10.35 -2.34 -9.07
N VAL A 85 9.06 -2.17 -8.80
CA VAL A 85 8.10 -3.24 -8.54
C VAL A 85 7.06 -3.24 -9.64
N THR A 86 6.78 -4.41 -10.20
CA THR A 86 5.74 -4.63 -11.19
C THR A 86 4.64 -5.48 -10.58
N TYR A 87 3.41 -4.99 -10.61
CA TYR A 87 2.19 -5.72 -10.25
C TYR A 87 1.44 -6.13 -11.50
N ASP A 88 1.06 -7.39 -11.59
CA ASP A 88 0.21 -7.93 -12.65
C ASP A 88 -1.08 -8.46 -12.01
N TYR A 89 -2.19 -7.75 -12.27
CA TYR A 89 -3.52 -8.10 -11.77
C TYR A 89 -4.31 -8.98 -12.76
N GLY A 90 -3.64 -9.54 -13.79
CA GLY A 90 -4.24 -10.33 -14.84
C GLY A 90 -4.99 -9.47 -15.86
N THR A 91 -6.32 -9.45 -15.79
CA THR A 91 -7.15 -8.75 -16.78
C THR A 91 -6.98 -7.22 -16.75
N GLY A 92 -6.56 -6.66 -15.61
CA GLY A 92 -6.22 -5.24 -15.47
C GLY A 92 -4.88 -4.85 -16.10
N GLY A 93 -4.05 -5.83 -16.47
CA GLY A 93 -2.71 -5.60 -16.98
C GLY A 93 -1.65 -5.43 -15.89
N ALA A 94 -0.44 -5.09 -16.34
CA ALA A 94 0.73 -4.93 -15.50
C ALA A 94 1.12 -3.46 -15.32
N TYR A 95 1.48 -3.10 -14.08
CA TYR A 95 1.83 -1.74 -13.68
C TYR A 95 3.17 -1.75 -12.94
N THR A 96 4.06 -0.84 -13.29
CA THR A 96 5.41 -0.77 -12.71
C THR A 96 5.66 0.57 -12.05
N TRP A 97 6.07 0.54 -10.79
CA TRP A 97 6.39 1.70 -9.97
C TRP A 97 7.81 1.62 -9.42
N THR A 98 8.49 2.74 -9.32
CA THR A 98 9.76 2.84 -8.59
C THR A 98 9.47 3.05 -7.11
N LEU A 99 10.14 2.28 -6.25
CA LEU A 99 9.97 2.34 -4.80
C LEU A 99 10.99 3.31 -4.18
N HIS A 100 10.46 4.26 -3.43
CA HIS A 100 11.23 5.23 -2.65
C HIS A 100 10.91 5.11 -1.16
N LYS A 101 11.81 5.59 -0.30
CA LYS A 101 11.63 5.62 1.15
C LYS A 101 12.18 6.89 1.77
N VAL A 102 11.40 7.49 2.67
CA VAL A 102 11.81 8.63 3.50
C VAL A 102 11.36 8.38 4.92
N GLY A 103 12.31 8.28 5.85
CA GLY A 103 12.01 7.85 7.22
C GLY A 103 11.37 6.45 7.21
N THR A 104 10.12 6.36 7.67
CA THR A 104 9.35 5.11 7.72
C THR A 104 8.35 4.95 6.57
N THR A 105 8.15 6.00 5.77
CA THR A 105 7.15 6.03 4.69
C THR A 105 7.78 5.56 3.39
N TYR A 106 7.06 4.69 2.69
CA TYR A 106 7.37 4.22 1.35
C TYR A 106 6.49 4.94 0.35
N PHE A 107 7.07 5.25 -0.82
CA PHE A 107 6.40 5.95 -1.91
C PHE A 107 6.53 5.12 -3.18
N PHE A 108 5.42 4.90 -3.86
CA PHE A 108 5.34 4.28 -5.18
C PHE A 108 5.26 5.38 -6.21
N CYS A 109 6.29 5.48 -7.05
CA CYS A 109 6.45 6.58 -7.98
C CYS A 109 6.39 6.10 -9.43
N ASN A 110 5.79 6.92 -10.29
CA ASN A 110 5.90 6.81 -11.75
C ASN A 110 6.76 7.96 -12.26
N GLY A 111 8.05 7.68 -12.51
CA GLY A 111 9.05 8.73 -12.69
C GLY A 111 9.17 9.57 -11.42
N ASN A 112 8.89 10.87 -11.53
CA ASN A 112 9.00 11.82 -10.41
C ASN A 112 7.64 12.10 -9.74
N SER A 113 6.58 11.40 -10.12
CA SER A 113 5.23 11.60 -9.59
C SER A 113 4.86 10.47 -8.63
N GLU A 114 4.42 10.82 -7.42
CA GLU A 114 3.85 9.83 -6.48
C GLU A 114 2.51 9.32 -7.02
N VAL A 115 2.36 8.00 -6.97
CA VAL A 115 1.13 7.27 -7.25
C VAL A 115 0.43 6.90 -5.94
N ALA A 116 1.20 6.41 -4.97
CA ALA A 116 0.71 6.04 -3.65
C ALA A 116 1.83 6.15 -2.61
N SER A 117 1.48 6.34 -1.35
CA SER A 117 2.44 6.26 -0.24
C SER A 117 1.83 5.59 0.98
N GLY A 118 2.69 5.02 1.81
CA GLY A 118 2.25 4.22 2.94
C GLY A 118 3.37 3.58 3.74
N THR A 119 3.03 2.53 4.46
CA THR A 119 3.96 1.78 5.30
C THR A 119 3.99 0.31 4.93
N LEU A 120 5.11 -0.33 5.23
CA LEU A 120 5.21 -1.79 5.23
C LEU A 120 4.87 -2.33 6.61
N GLY A 121 4.09 -3.40 6.64
CA GLY A 121 3.71 -4.13 7.82
C GLY A 121 4.02 -5.61 7.71
N SER A 122 3.74 -6.33 8.80
CA SER A 122 3.82 -7.79 8.83
C SER A 122 2.97 -8.39 7.72
N LEU A 123 3.50 -9.44 7.09
CA LEU A 123 2.80 -10.20 6.05
C LEU A 123 1.42 -10.64 6.55
N GLY A 124 0.39 -10.29 5.80
CA GLY A 124 -0.97 -10.79 5.98
C GLY A 124 -1.15 -12.20 5.43
N ASP A 125 -2.39 -12.66 5.34
CA ASP A 125 -2.69 -14.01 4.87
C ASP A 125 -2.27 -14.22 3.41
N CYS A 126 -1.51 -15.30 3.19
CA CYS A 126 -1.06 -15.76 1.87
C CYS A 126 -1.69 -17.11 1.47
N SER A 127 -2.79 -17.43 2.13
CA SER A 127 -3.54 -18.66 1.92
C SER A 127 -4.98 -18.28 1.60
N ALA A 128 -5.56 -18.93 0.59
CA ALA A 128 -7.00 -18.86 0.38
C ALA A 128 -7.69 -19.30 1.69
N PRO A 129 -8.83 -18.71 2.08
CA PRO A 129 -9.65 -19.31 3.12
C PRO A 129 -9.88 -20.77 2.71
N ALA A 130 -9.68 -21.71 3.64
CA ALA A 130 -10.12 -23.08 3.43
C ALA A 130 -11.59 -22.97 3.00
N SER A 131 -11.89 -23.35 1.76
CA SER A 131 -13.25 -23.29 1.25
C SER A 131 -14.13 -24.02 2.26
N ALA A 132 -15.18 -23.35 2.75
CA ALA A 132 -16.18 -24.00 3.56
C ALA A 132 -16.64 -25.22 2.79
N SER A 133 -16.26 -26.40 3.27
CA SER A 133 -16.60 -27.67 2.66
C SER A 133 -18.11 -27.67 2.49
N ALA A 134 -18.58 -27.59 1.24
CA ALA A 134 -20.00 -27.71 0.95
C ALA A 134 -20.47 -29.02 1.59
N PRO A 135 -21.56 -29.04 2.38
CA PRO A 135 -22.12 -30.30 2.83
C PRO A 135 -22.47 -31.10 1.58
N ALA A 136 -21.90 -32.30 1.47
CA ALA A 136 -22.24 -33.25 0.42
C ALA A 136 -23.77 -33.52 0.47
N PRO A 137 -24.42 -33.72 -0.69
CA PRO A 137 -25.84 -34.04 -0.77
C PRO A 137 -26.19 -35.36 -0.08
#